data_AF-A0A349B9T9-F1
#
_entry.id   AF-A0A349B9T9-F1
#
_cell.length_a   1.000
_cell.length_b   1.000
_cell.length_c   1.000
_cell.angle_alpha   90.00
_cell.angle_beta   90.00
_cell.angle_gamma   90.00
#
_symmetry.space_group_name_H-M   'P 1'
#
loop_
_entity.id
_entity.type
_entity.pdbx_description
1 polymer ?
#
loop_
_entity_poly.entity_id
_entity_poly.type
_entity_poly.pdbx_seq_one_letter_code
_entity_poly.pdbx_strand_id
1 'polypeptide(L)'
;LTIVSREEDRFRRTLRTGSTMLDSHIATIPEGGTVDGTVAFTLHDTHGFPFEVTQEIAAERGYDVDEDAFRKAMADQRARAKAAAKGGGVAVGDEVDAFRAVLDTSGPTEFVGREVDSTTTTVIGVVPGAEGTVSIFLESTPFYAESGGQVGDTGEITAAGARAEVLDTVYALPGLHRHVARVTDGAFEVGDEVTASIDSERRAAIKRHHTGTHILHWALRKVLG
;
A
#
# COMPACT_ATOMS: atom_id res chain seq x y z
N LEU A 1 11.45 -24.09 -15.48
CA LEU A 1 10.26 -23.72 -14.68
C LEU A 1 10.26 -22.21 -14.52
N THR A 2 9.48 -21.53 -15.35
CA THR A 2 9.33 -20.07 -15.38
C THR A 2 8.74 -19.58 -14.05
N ILE A 3 9.08 -18.35 -13.66
CA ILE A 3 8.59 -17.70 -12.43
C ILE A 3 7.04 -17.76 -12.36
N VAL A 4 6.38 -17.61 -13.50
CA VAL A 4 4.92 -17.73 -13.68
C VAL A 4 4.37 -19.08 -13.21
N SER A 5 4.98 -20.22 -13.57
CA SER A 5 4.49 -21.53 -13.14
C SER A 5 4.60 -21.74 -11.63
N ARG A 6 5.64 -21.15 -11.01
CA ARG A 6 5.82 -21.22 -9.55
C ARG A 6 4.79 -20.37 -8.81
N GLU A 7 4.44 -19.21 -9.36
CA GLU A 7 3.45 -18.30 -8.80
C GLU A 7 2.03 -18.85 -8.95
N GLU A 8 1.70 -19.43 -10.12
CA GLU A 8 0.44 -20.14 -10.36
C GLU A 8 0.28 -21.36 -9.44
N ASP A 9 1.33 -22.18 -9.27
CA ASP A 9 1.29 -23.31 -8.34
C ASP A 9 1.16 -22.86 -6.89
N ARG A 10 1.70 -21.69 -6.53
CA ARG A 10 1.54 -21.11 -5.20
C ARG A 10 0.11 -20.62 -4.99
N PHE A 11 -0.46 -19.93 -5.98
CA PHE A 11 -1.83 -19.45 -5.95
C PHE A 11 -2.85 -20.60 -5.91
N ARG A 12 -2.70 -21.64 -6.74
CA ARG A 12 -3.53 -22.86 -6.67
C ARG A 12 -3.46 -23.54 -5.29
N ARG A 13 -2.27 -23.56 -4.68
CA ARG A 13 -2.10 -24.10 -3.32
C ARG A 13 -2.82 -23.25 -2.29
N THR A 14 -2.74 -21.94 -2.38
CA THR A 14 -3.48 -20.99 -1.54
C THR A 14 -4.99 -21.16 -1.71
N LEU A 15 -5.51 -21.19 -2.94
CA LEU A 15 -6.93 -21.39 -3.20
C LEU A 15 -7.44 -22.71 -2.65
N ARG A 16 -6.75 -23.82 -2.94
CA ARG A 16 -7.15 -25.14 -2.44
C ARG A 16 -7.17 -25.20 -0.91
N THR A 17 -6.17 -24.61 -0.26
CA THR A 17 -6.07 -24.61 1.21
C THR A 17 -7.16 -23.72 1.82
N GLY A 18 -7.37 -22.54 1.26
CA GLY A 18 -8.40 -21.59 1.71
C GLY A 18 -9.82 -22.12 1.52
N SER A 19 -10.14 -22.69 0.35
CA SER A 19 -11.44 -23.33 0.11
C SER A 19 -11.68 -24.51 1.06
N THR A 20 -10.69 -25.39 1.29
CA THR A 20 -10.85 -26.51 2.23
C THR A 20 -11.16 -26.03 3.66
N MET A 21 -10.51 -24.95 4.10
CA MET A 21 -10.74 -24.34 5.42
C MET A 21 -12.11 -23.68 5.51
N LEU A 22 -12.51 -22.95 4.47
CA LEU A 22 -13.84 -22.35 4.38
C LEU A 22 -14.94 -23.42 4.39
N ASP A 23 -14.79 -24.48 3.61
CA ASP A 23 -15.71 -25.62 3.55
C ASP A 23 -15.86 -26.29 4.92
N SER A 24 -14.74 -26.50 5.60
CA SER A 24 -14.72 -27.09 6.94
C SER A 24 -15.45 -26.20 7.95
N HIS A 25 -15.34 -24.88 7.83
CA HIS A 25 -16.02 -23.95 8.72
C HIS A 25 -17.51 -23.86 8.40
N ILE A 26 -17.90 -23.75 7.12
CA ILE A 26 -19.30 -23.76 6.69
C ILE A 26 -20.02 -25.02 7.17
N ALA A 27 -19.37 -26.19 7.15
CA ALA A 27 -19.95 -27.44 7.66
C ALA A 27 -20.27 -27.42 9.16
N THR A 28 -19.74 -26.46 9.92
CA THR A 28 -20.03 -26.28 11.36
C THR A 28 -21.14 -25.27 11.63
N ILE A 29 -21.62 -24.57 10.59
CA ILE A 29 -22.62 -23.51 10.68
C ILE A 29 -23.96 -24.07 10.16
N PRO A 30 -25.11 -23.74 10.78
CA PRO A 30 -26.41 -24.11 10.24
C PRO A 30 -26.65 -23.49 8.85
N GLU A 31 -27.41 -24.19 8.00
CA GLU A 31 -27.75 -23.74 6.65
C GLU A 31 -28.35 -22.33 6.65
N GLY A 32 -27.84 -21.44 5.80
CA GLY A 32 -28.23 -20.03 5.78
C GLY A 32 -27.54 -19.15 6.83
N GLY A 33 -26.60 -19.70 7.60
CA GLY A 33 -25.87 -18.97 8.64
C GLY A 33 -24.78 -18.03 8.11
N THR A 34 -24.09 -17.39 9.04
CA THR A 34 -23.05 -16.40 8.76
C THR A 34 -21.67 -16.94 9.14
N VAL A 35 -20.74 -16.88 8.19
CA VAL A 35 -19.31 -17.12 8.41
C VAL A 35 -18.74 -16.01 9.27
N ASP A 36 -18.12 -16.38 10.39
CA ASP A 36 -17.50 -15.41 11.30
C ASP A 36 -16.36 -14.66 10.59
N GLY A 37 -16.37 -13.33 10.71
CA GLY A 37 -15.37 -12.45 10.11
C GLY A 37 -13.95 -12.70 10.61
N THR A 38 -13.77 -13.32 11.77
CA THR A 38 -12.45 -13.75 12.28
C THR A 38 -11.89 -14.95 11.52
N VAL A 39 -12.76 -15.83 11.00
CA VAL A 39 -12.35 -16.94 10.12
C VAL A 39 -12.00 -16.41 8.74
N ALA A 40 -12.82 -15.50 8.20
CA ALA A 40 -12.51 -14.79 6.96
C ALA A 40 -11.19 -14.00 7.07
N PHE A 41 -10.93 -13.38 8.23
CA PHE A 41 -9.67 -12.71 8.54
C PHE A 41 -8.49 -13.69 8.54
N THR A 42 -8.64 -14.85 9.15
CA THR A 42 -7.57 -15.87 9.18
C THR A 42 -7.24 -16.38 7.78
N LEU A 43 -8.27 -16.66 6.97
CA LEU A 43 -8.14 -17.03 5.56
C LEU A 43 -7.35 -15.97 4.78
N HIS A 44 -7.70 -14.71 4.96
CA HIS A 44 -7.04 -13.57 4.31
C HIS A 44 -5.60 -13.37 4.79
N ASP A 45 -5.41 -13.18 6.09
CA ASP A 45 -4.14 -12.76 6.68
C ASP A 45 -3.09 -13.88 6.72
N THR A 46 -3.50 -15.08 7.14
CA THR A 46 -2.57 -16.20 7.36
C THR A 46 -2.38 -17.04 6.10
N HIS A 47 -3.44 -17.23 5.32
CA HIS A 47 -3.42 -18.14 4.18
C HIS A 47 -3.37 -17.42 2.83
N GLY A 48 -3.49 -16.09 2.81
CA GLY A 48 -3.49 -15.29 1.58
C GLY A 48 -4.72 -15.52 0.70
N PHE A 49 -5.80 -16.03 1.29
CA PHE A 49 -7.05 -16.34 0.60
C PHE A 49 -7.94 -15.08 0.57
N PRO A 50 -8.21 -14.48 -0.60
CA PRO A 50 -8.85 -13.16 -0.65
C PRO A 50 -10.22 -13.13 0.05
N PHE A 51 -10.50 -12.02 0.74
CA PHE A 51 -11.78 -11.82 1.43
C PHE A 51 -12.96 -11.84 0.45
N GLU A 52 -12.80 -11.17 -0.69
CA GLU A 52 -13.79 -11.17 -1.78
C GLU A 52 -14.12 -12.59 -2.27
N VAL A 53 -13.10 -13.45 -2.42
CA VAL A 53 -13.28 -14.86 -2.81
C VAL A 53 -13.99 -15.66 -1.72
N THR A 54 -13.76 -15.32 -0.45
CA THR A 54 -14.48 -15.91 0.70
C THR A 54 -15.97 -15.52 0.66
N GLN A 55 -16.28 -14.26 0.36
CA GLN A 55 -17.64 -13.77 0.21
C GLN A 55 -18.36 -14.40 -0.98
N GLU A 56 -17.70 -14.47 -2.14
CA GLU A 56 -18.23 -15.10 -3.36
C GLU A 56 -18.63 -16.57 -3.09
N ILE A 57 -17.71 -17.37 -2.51
CA ILE A 57 -17.96 -18.80 -2.25
C ILE A 57 -19.02 -19.03 -1.16
N ALA A 58 -19.04 -18.19 -0.11
CA ALA A 58 -20.06 -18.28 0.93
C ALA A 58 -21.45 -17.99 0.34
N ALA A 59 -21.57 -16.92 -0.45
CA ALA A 59 -22.82 -16.50 -1.08
C ALA A 59 -23.36 -17.54 -2.07
N GLU A 60 -22.50 -18.16 -2.90
CA GLU A 60 -22.88 -19.25 -3.81
C GLU A 60 -23.51 -20.45 -3.08
N ARG A 61 -23.16 -20.62 -1.80
CA ARG A 61 -23.64 -21.72 -0.96
C ARG A 61 -24.76 -21.32 -0.01
N GLY A 62 -25.24 -20.08 -0.13
CA GLY A 62 -26.33 -19.54 0.67
C GLY A 62 -25.92 -19.08 2.07
N TYR A 63 -24.64 -18.79 2.31
CA TYR A 63 -24.12 -18.25 3.57
C TYR A 63 -23.67 -16.81 3.40
N ASP A 64 -23.77 -16.02 4.46
CA ASP A 64 -23.23 -14.65 4.51
C ASP A 64 -21.86 -14.62 5.22
N VAL A 65 -21.13 -13.52 5.13
CA VAL A 65 -19.88 -13.32 5.87
C VAL A 65 -20.00 -12.07 6.73
N ASP A 66 -19.66 -12.17 8.02
CA ASP A 66 -19.65 -11.03 8.94
C ASP A 66 -18.50 -10.07 8.59
N GLU A 67 -18.80 -9.11 7.72
CA GLU A 67 -17.84 -8.10 7.25
C GLU A 67 -17.39 -7.16 8.38
N ASP A 68 -18.27 -6.87 9.34
CA ASP A 68 -17.93 -5.96 10.44
C ASP A 68 -16.93 -6.61 11.40
N ALA A 69 -17.11 -7.89 11.70
CA ALA A 69 -16.14 -8.67 12.46
C ALA A 69 -14.79 -8.79 11.71
N PHE A 70 -14.81 -8.96 10.38
CA PHE A 70 -13.60 -8.97 9.56
C PHE A 70 -12.85 -7.62 9.61
N ARG A 71 -13.55 -6.51 9.41
CA ARG A 71 -12.97 -5.16 9.48
C ARG A 71 -12.40 -4.86 10.86
N LYS A 72 -13.09 -5.29 11.92
CA LYS A 72 -12.61 -5.17 13.31
C LYS A 72 -11.32 -5.97 13.51
N ALA A 73 -11.26 -7.22 13.05
CA ALA A 73 -10.07 -8.05 13.16
C ALA A 73 -8.86 -7.45 12.39
N MET A 74 -9.10 -6.89 11.20
CA MET A 74 -8.09 -6.14 10.43
C MET A 74 -7.60 -4.90 11.20
N ALA A 75 -8.49 -4.15 11.84
CA ALA A 75 -8.13 -2.99 12.65
C ALA A 75 -7.32 -3.38 13.89
N ASP A 76 -7.73 -4.45 14.58
CA ASP A 76 -7.05 -4.98 15.76
C ASP A 76 -5.65 -5.53 15.42
N GLN A 77 -5.50 -6.20 14.27
CA GLN A 77 -4.20 -6.63 13.79
C GLN A 77 -3.28 -5.45 13.47
N ARG A 78 -3.79 -4.41 12.79
CA ARG A 78 -3.05 -3.16 12.54
C ARG A 78 -2.64 -2.47 13.84
N ALA A 79 -3.53 -2.43 14.83
CA ALA A 79 -3.23 -1.87 16.15
C ALA A 79 -2.16 -2.68 16.89
N ARG A 80 -2.22 -4.02 16.85
CA ARG A 80 -1.20 -4.91 17.41
C ARG A 80 0.14 -4.77 16.71
N ALA A 81 0.18 -4.65 15.39
CA ALA A 81 1.40 -4.39 14.63
C ALA A 81 2.05 -3.06 15.04
N LYS A 82 1.24 -2.00 15.22
CA LYS A 82 1.70 -0.70 15.75
C LYS A 82 2.20 -0.80 17.20
N ALA A 83 1.56 -1.60 18.05
CA ALA A 83 1.98 -1.81 19.43
C ALA A 83 3.27 -2.67 19.53
N ALA A 84 3.42 -3.67 18.67
CA ALA A 84 4.63 -4.49 18.58
C ALA A 84 5.83 -3.69 18.05
N ALA A 85 5.59 -2.76 17.13
CA ALA A 85 6.59 -1.79 16.67
C ALA A 85 7.08 -0.84 17.78
N LYS A 86 6.30 -0.66 18.86
CA LYS A 86 6.67 0.13 20.03
C LYS A 86 7.61 -0.61 21.01
N GLY A 87 7.80 -1.92 20.83
CA GLY A 87 8.56 -2.79 21.74
C GLY A 87 10.00 -3.10 21.33
N GLY A 88 10.47 -2.65 20.16
CA GLY A 88 11.81 -2.96 19.65
C GLY A 88 12.58 -1.70 19.24
N GLY A 89 13.44 -1.23 20.14
CA GLY A 89 14.66 -0.45 19.85
C GLY A 89 14.64 0.66 18.79
N VAL A 90 14.70 1.91 19.29
CA VAL A 90 15.16 3.17 18.65
C VAL A 90 14.10 3.98 17.87
N ALA A 91 13.70 5.12 18.48
CA ALA A 91 13.25 6.39 17.87
C ALA A 91 11.99 6.47 16.97
N VAL A 92 10.97 5.62 17.13
CA VAL A 92 9.70 5.74 16.36
C VAL A 92 8.77 6.87 16.87
N GLY A 93 8.96 7.36 18.11
CA GLY A 93 8.13 8.41 18.70
C GLY A 93 8.26 9.77 18.00
N ASP A 94 9.50 10.23 17.84
CA ASP A 94 9.78 11.58 17.35
C ASP A 94 9.43 11.77 15.86
N GLU A 95 9.64 10.75 15.01
CA GLU A 95 9.30 10.81 13.59
C GLU A 95 7.79 10.88 13.35
N VAL A 96 7.00 10.04 14.04
CA VAL A 96 5.55 10.02 13.84
C VAL A 96 4.92 11.33 14.34
N ASP A 97 5.44 11.89 15.43
CA ASP A 97 4.99 13.19 15.93
C ASP A 97 5.42 14.33 15.00
N ALA A 98 6.60 14.26 14.40
CA ALA A 98 7.01 15.21 13.35
C ALA A 98 6.10 15.13 12.11
N PHE A 99 5.72 13.93 11.66
CA PHE A 99 4.81 13.78 10.52
C PHE A 99 3.40 14.28 10.81
N ARG A 100 2.91 14.08 12.04
CA ARG A 100 1.63 14.66 12.49
C ARG A 100 1.68 16.18 12.48
N ALA A 101 2.76 16.78 12.98
CA ALA A 101 2.92 18.23 12.97
C ALA A 101 2.88 18.82 11.56
N VAL A 102 3.49 18.15 10.58
CA VAL A 102 3.41 18.55 9.16
C VAL A 102 1.96 18.47 8.66
N LEU A 103 1.27 17.35 8.91
CA LEU A 103 -0.12 17.15 8.48
C LEU A 103 -1.09 18.16 9.14
N ASP A 104 -0.92 18.44 10.43
CA ASP A 104 -1.77 19.37 11.18
C ASP A 104 -1.56 20.82 10.74
N THR A 105 -0.35 21.18 10.30
CA THR A 105 0.01 22.55 9.89
C THR A 105 -0.36 22.83 8.44
N SER A 106 -0.06 21.89 7.54
CA SER A 106 -0.15 22.10 6.08
C SER A 106 -1.31 21.34 5.43
N GLY A 107 -1.95 20.43 6.15
CA GLY A 107 -3.00 19.57 5.60
C GLY A 107 -2.43 18.40 4.77
N PRO A 108 -3.33 17.61 4.14
CA PRO A 108 -2.94 16.47 3.31
C PRO A 108 -2.24 16.93 2.02
N THR A 109 -1.34 16.09 1.52
CA THR A 109 -0.68 16.32 0.23
C THR A 109 -1.67 16.15 -0.93
N GLU A 110 -1.68 17.09 -1.86
CA GLU A 110 -2.44 16.99 -3.10
C GLU A 110 -1.73 16.09 -4.11
N PHE A 111 -2.40 15.05 -4.61
CA PHE A 111 -1.83 14.16 -5.62
C PHE A 111 -2.24 14.58 -7.04
N VAL A 112 -1.30 15.08 -7.83
CA VAL A 112 -1.49 15.54 -9.22
C VAL A 112 -0.97 14.57 -10.27
N GLY A 113 -0.35 13.46 -9.84
CA GLY A 113 0.34 12.47 -10.69
C GLY A 113 -0.52 11.65 -11.66
N ARG A 114 -1.81 11.98 -11.77
CA ARG A 114 -2.74 11.46 -12.79
C ARG A 114 -2.63 12.23 -14.10
N GLU A 115 -2.38 13.53 -14.00
CA GLU A 115 -2.44 14.47 -15.12
C GLU A 115 -1.05 14.88 -15.58
N VAL A 116 -0.11 15.00 -14.63
CA VAL A 116 1.24 15.49 -14.88
C VAL A 116 2.28 14.55 -14.27
N ASP A 117 3.43 14.45 -14.94
CA ASP A 117 4.59 13.70 -14.46
C ASP A 117 5.61 14.60 -13.72
N SER A 118 5.43 15.92 -13.81
CA SER A 118 6.24 16.91 -13.11
C SER A 118 5.37 18.10 -12.69
N THR A 119 5.66 18.68 -11.53
CA THR A 119 5.02 19.91 -11.06
C THR A 119 5.97 20.74 -10.20
N THR A 120 5.77 22.06 -10.23
CA THR A 120 6.37 22.98 -9.27
C THR A 120 5.47 23.04 -8.04
N THR A 121 6.07 22.95 -6.85
CA THR A 121 5.36 22.88 -5.57
C THR A 121 6.24 23.40 -4.45
N THR A 122 5.67 23.60 -3.27
CA THR A 122 6.40 24.00 -2.08
C THR A 122 6.71 22.81 -1.16
N VAL A 123 7.89 22.82 -0.53
CA VAL A 123 8.26 21.89 0.54
C VAL A 123 7.54 22.29 1.83
N ILE A 124 6.75 21.38 2.38
CA ILE A 124 5.97 21.60 3.62
C ILE A 124 6.59 20.92 4.84
N GLY A 125 7.58 20.05 4.64
CA GLY A 125 8.26 19.35 5.73
C GLY A 125 9.53 18.66 5.25
N VAL A 126 10.57 18.70 6.09
CA VAL A 126 11.82 17.96 5.90
C VAL A 126 12.18 17.30 7.22
N VAL A 127 12.26 15.96 7.24
CA VAL A 127 12.57 15.19 8.44
C VAL A 127 13.74 14.25 8.14
N PRO A 128 14.82 14.25 8.94
CA PRO A 128 15.91 13.29 8.79
C PRO A 128 15.40 11.85 8.84
N GLY A 129 15.86 11.01 7.93
CA GLY A 129 15.53 9.58 7.90
C GLY A 129 16.71 8.70 8.32
N ALA A 130 16.49 7.39 8.26
CA ALA A 130 17.53 6.40 8.50
C ALA A 130 18.52 6.31 7.32
N GLU A 131 19.73 5.80 7.58
CA GLU A 131 20.71 5.43 6.54
C GLU A 131 21.14 6.58 5.60
N GLY A 132 21.12 7.82 6.10
CA GLY A 132 21.51 8.99 5.32
C GLY A 132 20.45 9.44 4.29
N THR A 133 19.21 8.97 4.45
CA THR A 133 18.06 9.46 3.70
C THR A 133 17.36 10.60 4.42
N VAL A 134 16.49 11.31 3.71
CA VAL A 134 15.63 12.37 4.22
C VAL A 134 14.20 12.11 3.76
N SER A 135 13.23 12.39 4.63
CA SER A 135 11.82 12.43 4.27
C SER A 135 11.45 13.84 3.87
N ILE A 136 11.09 14.03 2.61
CA ILE A 136 10.61 15.31 2.09
C ILE A 136 9.09 15.23 1.90
N PHE A 137 8.39 16.25 2.37
CA PHE A 137 6.94 16.40 2.23
C PHE A 137 6.65 17.61 1.36
N LEU A 138 5.75 17.45 0.40
CA LEU A 138 5.38 18.46 -0.58
C LEU A 138 3.90 18.79 -0.43
N GLU A 139 3.54 20.03 -0.75
CA GLU A 139 2.13 20.47 -0.79
C GLU A 139 1.34 19.71 -1.87
N SER A 140 1.91 19.62 -3.07
CA SER A 140 1.41 18.79 -4.16
C SER A 140 2.49 17.85 -4.70
N THR A 141 2.12 16.69 -5.23
CA THR A 141 3.08 15.72 -5.74
C THR A 141 2.60 14.94 -6.97
N PRO A 142 3.46 14.72 -7.98
CA PRO A 142 3.19 13.79 -9.07
C PRO A 142 3.53 12.34 -8.70
N PHE A 143 4.22 12.11 -7.57
CA PHE A 143 4.65 10.80 -7.11
C PHE A 143 3.49 10.03 -6.49
N TYR A 144 3.25 8.83 -7.02
CA TYR A 144 2.29 7.89 -6.49
C TYR A 144 2.91 7.19 -5.29
N ALA A 145 2.27 7.31 -4.14
CA ALA A 145 2.63 6.54 -2.97
C ALA A 145 2.18 5.08 -3.11
N GLU A 146 3.05 4.14 -2.73
CA GLU A 146 2.76 2.70 -2.79
C GLU A 146 1.38 2.37 -2.22
N SER A 147 0.53 1.79 -3.06
CA SER A 147 -0.84 1.41 -2.72
C SER A 147 -1.43 0.50 -3.81
N GLY A 148 -2.45 -0.29 -3.46
CA GLY A 148 -3.17 -1.12 -4.44
C GLY A 148 -2.32 -2.12 -5.22
N GLY A 149 -1.21 -2.58 -4.64
CA GLY A 149 -0.24 -3.48 -5.30
C GLY A 149 0.68 -2.80 -6.32
N GLN A 150 0.61 -1.47 -6.46
CA GLN A 150 1.53 -0.69 -7.27
C GLN A 150 2.65 -0.12 -6.38
N VAL A 151 3.90 -0.38 -6.76
CA VAL A 151 5.09 0.17 -6.08
C VAL A 151 5.13 1.69 -6.20
N GLY A 152 5.64 2.34 -5.17
CA GLY A 152 5.85 3.79 -5.12
C GLY A 152 6.74 4.31 -6.25
N ASP A 153 6.51 5.57 -6.62
CA ASP A 153 7.36 6.22 -7.61
C ASP A 153 8.72 6.63 -7.07
N THR A 154 9.62 6.71 -8.04
CA THR A 154 10.97 7.24 -7.90
C THR A 154 11.15 8.35 -8.93
N GLY A 155 12.18 9.15 -8.75
CA GLY A 155 12.42 10.34 -9.58
C GLY A 155 13.30 11.33 -8.86
N GLU A 156 13.08 12.62 -9.10
CA GLU A 156 13.91 13.69 -8.55
C GLU A 156 13.07 14.85 -8.01
N ILE A 157 13.59 15.49 -6.97
CA ILE A 157 13.13 16.78 -6.46
C ILE A 157 14.29 17.75 -6.62
N THR A 158 14.05 18.88 -7.29
CA THR A 158 15.09 19.87 -7.63
C THR A 158 14.66 21.28 -7.22
N ALA A 159 15.60 22.05 -6.71
CA ALA A 159 15.47 23.47 -6.42
C ALA A 159 16.60 24.25 -7.13
N ALA A 160 16.58 25.59 -7.05
CA ALA A 160 17.59 26.45 -7.70
C ALA A 160 19.06 26.14 -7.28
N GLY A 161 19.28 25.43 -6.17
CA GLY A 161 20.60 25.01 -5.71
C GLY A 161 20.62 23.71 -4.90
N ALA A 162 19.57 22.89 -5.01
CA ALA A 162 19.48 21.62 -4.29
C ALA A 162 18.88 20.54 -5.18
N ARG A 163 19.31 19.29 -4.97
CA ARG A 163 18.82 18.12 -5.71
C ARG A 163 18.71 16.93 -4.78
N ALA A 164 17.62 16.20 -4.90
CA ALA A 164 17.40 14.94 -4.19
C ALA A 164 16.87 13.89 -5.15
N GLU A 165 17.46 12.69 -5.06
CA GLU A 165 16.98 11.48 -5.72
C GLU A 165 15.91 10.85 -4.83
N VAL A 166 14.68 10.73 -5.33
CA VAL A 166 13.58 10.05 -4.63
C VAL A 166 13.71 8.55 -4.86
N LEU A 167 14.03 7.82 -3.79
CA LEU A 167 14.26 6.39 -3.80
C LEU A 167 12.97 5.59 -3.65
N ASP A 168 11.98 6.15 -2.96
CA ASP A 168 10.66 5.56 -2.77
C ASP A 168 9.63 6.62 -2.35
N THR A 169 8.36 6.35 -2.64
CA THR A 169 7.24 7.19 -2.21
C THR A 169 6.20 6.34 -1.51
N VAL A 170 5.90 6.66 -0.25
CA VAL A 170 4.94 5.94 0.59
C VAL A 170 4.04 6.90 1.35
N TYR A 171 2.96 6.41 1.97
CA TYR A 171 2.19 7.22 2.91
C TYR A 171 2.85 7.21 4.29
N ALA A 172 3.22 8.38 4.83
CA ALA A 172 3.64 8.52 6.23
C ALA A 172 2.43 8.42 7.18
N LEU A 173 1.34 9.07 6.81
CA LEU A 173 0.04 9.09 7.47
C LEU A 173 -1.05 9.09 6.38
N PRO A 174 -2.31 8.77 6.70
CA PRO A 174 -3.40 8.87 5.71
C PRO A 174 -3.44 10.26 5.06
N GLY A 175 -3.25 10.32 3.74
CA GLY A 175 -3.22 11.56 2.96
C GLY A 175 -1.87 12.30 2.93
N LEU A 176 -0.86 11.86 3.67
CA LEU A 176 0.47 12.50 3.69
C LEU A 176 1.48 11.66 2.91
N HIS A 177 1.93 12.17 1.75
CA HIS A 177 2.92 11.50 0.92
C HIS A 177 4.33 11.78 1.45
N ARG A 178 5.06 10.71 1.77
CA ARG A 178 6.46 10.73 2.19
C ARG A 178 7.34 10.35 1.03
N HIS A 179 8.19 11.28 0.61
CA HIS A 179 9.23 11.04 -0.38
C HIS A 179 10.51 10.67 0.37
N VAL A 180 10.89 9.39 0.32
CA VAL A 180 12.16 8.93 0.90
C VAL A 180 13.25 9.22 -0.12
N ALA A 181 14.09 10.20 0.18
CA ALA A 181 15.03 10.74 -0.77
C ALA A 181 16.47 10.74 -0.24
N ARG A 182 17.43 10.73 -1.16
CA ARG A 182 18.84 10.98 -0.89
C ARG A 182 19.19 12.34 -1.48
N VAL A 183 19.62 13.28 -0.64
CA VAL A 183 20.11 14.58 -1.10
C VAL A 183 21.46 14.36 -1.80
N THR A 184 21.54 14.75 -3.06
CA THR A 184 22.76 14.62 -3.88
C THR A 184 23.51 15.95 -3.96
N ASP A 185 22.82 17.07 -3.82
CA ASP A 185 23.41 18.42 -3.80
C ASP A 185 22.55 19.38 -2.96
N GLY A 186 23.19 20.33 -2.28
CA GLY A 186 22.51 21.34 -1.45
C GLY A 186 21.77 20.79 -0.22
N ALA A 187 20.74 21.52 0.19
CA ALA A 187 19.82 21.16 1.28
C ALA A 187 18.41 21.69 0.94
N PHE A 188 17.37 21.10 1.52
CA PHE A 188 15.99 21.51 1.36
C PHE A 188 15.46 22.03 2.70
N GLU A 189 14.73 23.13 2.66
CA GLU A 189 14.07 23.75 3.81
C GLU A 189 12.56 23.88 3.58
N VAL A 190 11.81 23.99 4.66
CA VAL A 190 10.36 24.21 4.59
C VAL A 190 10.10 25.60 3.99
N GLY A 191 9.24 25.67 2.97
CA GLY A 191 8.95 26.88 2.22
C GLY A 191 9.69 26.98 0.88
N ASP A 192 10.65 26.10 0.60
CA ASP A 192 11.35 26.09 -0.69
C ASP A 192 10.40 25.75 -1.84
N GLU A 193 10.51 26.51 -2.93
CA GLU A 193 9.89 26.17 -4.21
C GLU A 193 10.77 25.14 -4.93
N VAL A 194 10.18 24.01 -5.26
CA VAL A 194 10.86 22.86 -5.87
C VAL A 194 10.10 22.36 -7.08
N THR A 195 10.81 21.75 -8.02
CA THR A 195 10.24 20.97 -9.11
C THR A 195 10.38 19.49 -8.79
N ALA A 196 9.24 18.83 -8.64
CA ALA A 196 9.11 17.41 -8.35
C ALA A 196 8.79 16.66 -9.65
N SER A 197 9.60 15.66 -10.01
CA SER A 197 9.50 14.97 -11.31
C SER A 197 9.64 13.46 -11.14
N ILE A 198 8.67 12.68 -11.62
CA ILE A 198 8.76 11.21 -11.56
C ILE A 198 9.60 10.65 -12.71
N ASP A 199 10.11 9.44 -12.54
CA ASP A 199 10.58 8.62 -13.64
C ASP A 199 9.38 8.09 -14.45
N SER A 200 9.01 8.81 -15.50
CA SER A 200 7.87 8.50 -16.37
C SER A 200 7.99 7.12 -17.05
N GLU A 201 9.21 6.69 -17.42
CA GLU A 201 9.42 5.41 -18.08
C GLU A 201 9.17 4.25 -17.10
N ARG A 202 9.73 4.35 -15.89
CA ARG A 202 9.48 3.39 -14.82
C ARG A 202 7.99 3.37 -14.44
N ARG A 203 7.36 4.53 -14.29
CA ARG A 203 5.92 4.63 -14.01
C ARG A 203 5.09 3.96 -15.10
N ALA A 204 5.41 4.19 -16.38
CA ALA A 204 4.70 3.55 -17.50
C ALA A 204 4.90 2.03 -17.52
N ALA A 205 6.10 1.53 -17.16
CA ALA A 205 6.34 0.09 -17.00
C ALA A 205 5.51 -0.51 -15.86
N ILE A 206 5.48 0.16 -14.70
CA ILE A 206 4.68 -0.25 -13.53
C ILE A 206 3.18 -0.26 -13.86
N LYS A 207 2.66 0.81 -14.49
CA LYS A 207 1.26 0.89 -14.94
C LYS A 207 0.92 -0.26 -15.92
N ARG A 208 1.80 -0.55 -16.88
CA ARG A 208 1.61 -1.67 -17.82
C ARG A 208 1.55 -3.02 -17.11
N HIS A 209 2.41 -3.26 -16.12
CA HIS A 209 2.35 -4.48 -15.32
C HIS A 209 1.06 -4.56 -14.52
N HIS A 210 0.62 -3.47 -13.89
CA HIS A 210 -0.65 -3.44 -13.17
C HIS A 210 -1.85 -3.74 -14.08
N THR A 211 -1.95 -3.06 -15.23
CA THR A 211 -2.97 -3.34 -16.26
C THR A 211 -2.86 -4.78 -16.79
N GLY A 212 -1.65 -5.28 -16.99
CA GLY A 212 -1.39 -6.66 -17.39
C GLY A 212 -1.91 -7.66 -16.37
N THR A 213 -1.74 -7.40 -15.08
CA THR A 213 -2.30 -8.22 -14.00
C THR A 213 -3.83 -8.23 -14.04
N HIS A 214 -4.48 -7.08 -14.29
CA HIS A 214 -5.95 -7.02 -14.43
C HIS A 214 -6.45 -7.76 -15.66
N ILE A 215 -5.81 -7.60 -16.82
CA ILE A 215 -6.17 -8.31 -18.05
C ILE A 215 -5.97 -9.82 -17.87
N LEU A 216 -4.85 -10.23 -17.26
CA LEU A 216 -4.58 -11.62 -16.95
C LEU A 216 -5.64 -12.18 -15.99
N HIS A 217 -5.99 -11.47 -14.93
CA HIS A 217 -7.03 -11.87 -13.98
C HIS A 217 -8.39 -12.02 -14.68
N TRP A 218 -8.77 -11.08 -15.55
CA TRP A 218 -9.99 -11.17 -16.36
C TRP A 218 -9.97 -12.36 -17.32
N ALA A 219 -8.87 -12.58 -18.03
CA ALA A 219 -8.70 -13.68 -18.96
C ALA A 219 -8.75 -15.04 -18.24
N LEU A 220 -8.15 -15.13 -17.04
CA LEU A 220 -8.18 -16.33 -16.20
C LEU A 220 -9.61 -16.66 -15.75
N ARG A 221 -10.40 -15.68 -15.27
CA ARG A 221 -11.84 -15.90 -14.97
C ARG A 221 -12.62 -16.35 -16.22
N LYS A 222 -12.36 -15.74 -17.39
CA LYS A 222 -13.07 -16.13 -18.62
C LYS A 222 -12.76 -17.54 -19.13
N VAL A 223 -11.54 -18.03 -18.95
CA VAL A 223 -11.10 -19.33 -19.47
C VAL A 223 -11.30 -20.45 -18.45
N LEU A 224 -11.12 -20.17 -17.16
CA LEU A 224 -11.13 -21.18 -16.11
C LEU A 224 -12.40 -21.19 -15.25
N GLY A 225 -13.24 -20.14 -15.35
CA GLY A 225 -14.36 -19.87 -14.44
C GLY A 225 -13.96 -18.83 -13.40
#